data_AF-A0A8J3JDW2-F1
#
_entry.id   AF-A0A8J3JDW2-F1
#
_cell.length_a   1.000
_cell.length_b   1.000
_cell.length_c   1.000
_cell.angle_alpha   90.00
_cell.angle_beta   90.00
_cell.angle_gamma   90.00
#
_symmetry.space_group_name_H-M   'P 1'
#
loop_
_entity.id
_entity.type
_entity.pdbx_description
1 polymer ?
#
loop_
_entity_poly.entity_id
_entity_poly.type
_entity_poly.pdbx_seq_one_letter_code
_entity_poly.pdbx_strand_id
1 'polypeptide(L)'
;MTAVGAPSRSVDSDQGGGFRPALWAEWVKFRTVRGWLVGLGIAVLMSVLFTYLVANGIHSGTCTGTGVTCRSGHPAVPTGPDGTAVADSYRYLSRSLTGDGTVTAQIASLTGRISTNPVNVAPSVSATRPGLAGWAKAGILLTPTTRPGSSYAAVMATGRHGTRFQYDYTHDRPGTSTNASPRWVRLARDGDTITGYESVDGTSWRAVGVAHLPGLPATVRVGLFVTSPVSFDGQTGHPTLATGSFRHVTVTGAADGGWRSAGIGTGPADFYPVLGTGAARAAGDGFVLTGSGDIAPAVVQGVLGTNTVASSLLLGLLVGSIVLIVLAALFVTSEYRRGLIRTTFAATPQRGRVLAAKAVVLGGVGFVIGALAATVAVPVGDLILAHNGVYVFPAGAATVAGIVVGCGLVTALTAVAVLGLGTMLRRSAGAVAAGIVVFVLPYLIGSNMSGGAETWLFRATPAAAFSVLGVLPRSSLVDYPYTFVNGYYPLPAWAGLLVLAAYTAAALGAARFLLHRRDA
;
A
#
# COMPACT_ATOMS: atom_id res chain seq x y z
N MET A 1 66.93 30.77 57.62
CA MET A 1 65.85 31.64 57.11
C MET A 1 65.18 30.92 55.97
N THR A 2 63.91 30.61 56.17
CA THR A 2 63.03 29.76 55.37
C THR A 2 62.52 30.50 54.14
N ALA A 3 62.72 29.93 52.96
CA ALA A 3 62.04 30.38 51.73
C ALA A 3 60.62 29.80 51.74
N VAL A 4 59.62 30.69 51.79
CA VAL A 4 58.19 30.37 51.78
C VAL A 4 57.79 30.00 50.35
N GLY A 5 57.38 28.75 50.16
CA GLY A 5 56.79 28.25 48.91
C GLY A 5 55.36 28.77 48.75
N ALA A 6 55.05 29.25 47.54
CA ALA A 6 53.71 29.66 47.13
C ALA A 6 52.73 28.47 47.14
N PRO A 7 51.45 28.66 47.49
CA PRO A 7 50.49 27.57 47.55
C PRO A 7 50.10 27.12 46.13
N SER A 8 50.19 25.82 45.88
CA SER A 8 49.64 25.16 44.71
C SER A 8 48.11 25.35 44.70
N ARG A 9 47.59 25.97 43.64
CA ARG A 9 46.16 25.90 43.33
C ARG A 9 45.81 24.44 43.04
N SER A 10 44.96 23.87 43.88
CA SER A 10 44.23 22.65 43.58
C SER A 10 43.37 22.91 42.33
N VAL A 11 43.80 22.35 41.20
CA VAL A 11 42.94 22.21 40.02
C VAL A 11 41.86 21.21 40.40
N ASP A 12 40.65 21.70 40.65
CA ASP A 12 39.45 20.88 40.78
C ASP A 12 39.33 19.98 39.55
N SER A 13 39.59 18.70 39.76
CA SER A 13 39.65 17.64 38.76
C SER A 13 38.26 17.07 38.47
N ASP A 14 37.29 17.93 38.17
CA ASP A 14 35.92 17.51 37.83
C ASP A 14 35.52 17.81 36.37
N GLN A 15 36.49 18.14 35.50
CA GLN A 15 36.28 18.26 34.05
C GLN A 15 36.45 16.92 33.30
N GLY A 16 36.08 15.81 33.93
CA GLY A 16 36.11 14.47 33.34
C GLY A 16 35.07 14.27 32.24
N GLY A 17 35.39 14.66 31.00
CA GLY A 17 34.88 14.05 29.74
C GLY A 17 33.39 13.68 29.69
N GLY A 18 32.50 14.67 29.85
CA GLY A 18 31.05 14.48 29.71
C GLY A 18 30.61 14.14 28.28
N PHE A 19 29.43 13.51 28.14
CA PHE A 19 28.83 13.19 26.84
C PHE A 19 28.49 14.44 26.00
N ARG A 20 28.07 15.53 26.64
CA ARG A 20 27.69 16.79 25.97
C ARG A 20 28.87 17.44 25.22
N PRO A 21 30.07 17.61 25.82
CA PRO A 21 31.27 18.05 25.09
C PRO A 21 31.62 17.18 23.87
N ALA A 22 31.55 15.84 24.01
CA ALA A 22 31.83 14.93 22.90
C ALA A 22 30.81 15.09 21.76
N LEU A 23 29.52 15.19 22.10
CA LEU A 23 28.46 15.45 21.12
C LEU A 23 28.68 16.78 20.39
N TRP A 24 29.03 17.83 21.11
CA TRP A 24 29.27 19.15 20.54
C TRP A 24 30.49 19.16 19.62
N ALA A 25 31.58 18.50 20.02
CA ALA A 25 32.78 18.36 19.20
C ALA A 25 32.48 17.62 17.88
N GLU A 26 31.74 16.52 17.94
CA GLU A 26 31.32 15.76 16.76
C GLU A 26 30.41 16.58 15.83
N TRP A 27 29.49 17.38 16.40
CA TRP A 27 28.63 18.28 15.64
C TRP A 27 29.42 19.37 14.92
N VAL A 28 30.35 20.04 15.61
CA VAL A 28 31.21 21.08 15.03
C VAL A 28 32.08 20.51 13.91
N LYS A 29 32.65 19.32 14.13
CA LYS A 29 33.39 18.60 13.09
C LYS A 29 32.51 18.30 11.89
N PHE A 30 31.30 17.80 12.12
CA PHE A 30 30.39 17.49 11.03
C PHE A 30 30.08 18.71 10.16
N ARG A 31 29.76 19.84 10.80
CA ARG A 31 29.46 21.12 10.14
C ARG A 31 30.64 21.72 9.38
N THR A 32 31.87 21.54 9.85
CA THR A 32 33.06 22.22 9.28
C THR A 32 33.58 21.55 8.02
N VAL A 33 33.32 20.25 7.84
CA VAL A 33 33.76 19.51 6.64
C VAL A 33 32.80 19.76 5.48
N ARG A 34 33.15 20.70 4.60
CA ARG A 34 32.35 21.08 3.41
C ARG A 34 31.91 19.88 2.57
N GLY A 35 32.79 18.89 2.40
CA GLY A 35 32.48 17.68 1.62
C GLY A 35 31.31 16.86 2.19
N TRP A 36 31.11 16.86 3.51
CA TRP A 36 29.97 16.17 4.12
C TRP A 36 28.67 16.93 3.90
N LEU A 37 28.68 18.27 4.06
CA LEU A 37 27.52 19.10 3.78
C LEU A 37 27.09 19.03 2.30
N VAL A 38 28.05 19.07 1.37
CA VAL A 38 27.79 18.88 -0.07
C VAL A 38 27.19 17.51 -0.32
N GLY A 39 27.73 16.46 0.32
CA GLY A 39 27.18 15.11 0.20
C GLY A 39 25.73 15.00 0.70
N LEU A 40 25.37 15.67 1.80
CA LEU A 40 23.97 15.71 2.27
C LEU A 40 23.06 16.41 1.25
N GLY A 41 23.51 17.53 0.68
CA GLY A 41 22.79 18.22 -0.39
C GLY A 41 22.58 17.32 -1.61
N ILE A 42 23.61 16.56 -2.00
CA ILE A 42 23.53 15.57 -3.09
C ILE A 42 22.54 14.46 -2.74
N ALA A 43 22.52 13.97 -1.49
CA ALA A 43 21.57 12.94 -1.07
C ALA A 43 20.11 13.39 -1.24
N VAL A 44 19.79 14.61 -0.77
CA VAL A 44 18.45 15.21 -0.96
C VAL A 44 18.15 15.41 -2.45
N LEU A 45 19.07 16.02 -3.18
CA LEU A 45 18.91 16.29 -4.61
C LEU A 45 18.66 15.01 -5.40
N MET A 46 19.43 13.95 -5.14
CA MET A 46 19.27 12.66 -5.79
C MET A 46 17.94 12.00 -5.43
N SER A 47 17.51 12.08 -4.18
CA SER A 47 16.20 11.57 -3.79
C SER A 47 15.06 12.28 -4.52
N VAL A 48 15.09 13.61 -4.58
CA VAL A 48 14.07 14.39 -5.29
C VAL A 48 14.16 14.16 -6.80
N LEU A 49 15.35 14.14 -7.39
CA LEU A 49 15.57 13.91 -8.81
C LEU A 49 15.06 12.54 -9.25
N PHE A 50 15.39 11.47 -8.54
CA PHE A 50 14.91 10.14 -8.91
C PHE A 50 13.41 9.98 -8.67
N THR A 51 12.85 10.65 -7.66
CA THR A 51 11.39 10.73 -7.50
C THR A 51 10.74 11.42 -8.70
N TYR A 52 11.31 12.56 -9.13
CA TYR A 52 10.90 13.26 -10.34
C TYR A 52 10.99 12.36 -11.58
N LEU A 53 12.12 11.66 -11.78
CA LEU A 53 12.33 10.81 -12.97
C LEU A 53 11.34 9.66 -13.03
N VAL A 54 11.03 9.03 -11.88
CA VAL A 54 10.02 7.96 -11.82
C VAL A 54 8.63 8.54 -12.12
N ALA A 55 8.22 9.61 -11.43
CA ALA A 55 6.92 10.23 -11.65
C ALA A 55 6.76 10.72 -13.08
N ASN A 56 7.80 11.35 -13.64
CA ASN A 56 7.81 11.84 -15.01
C ASN A 56 7.76 10.69 -16.02
N GLY A 57 8.43 9.57 -15.76
CA GLY A 57 8.38 8.39 -16.65
C GLY A 57 7.00 7.74 -16.71
N ILE A 58 6.16 7.91 -15.68
CA ILE A 58 4.83 7.34 -15.60
C ILE A 58 3.83 8.26 -16.31
N HIS A 59 3.44 7.85 -17.51
CA HIS A 59 2.41 8.50 -18.34
C HIS A 59 1.15 7.65 -18.50
N SER A 60 1.07 6.52 -17.77
CA SER A 60 0.10 5.46 -18.04
C SER A 60 -1.26 5.74 -17.39
N GLY A 61 -1.99 6.72 -17.91
CA GLY A 61 -3.44 6.58 -18.06
C GLY A 61 -3.67 5.79 -19.34
N THR A 62 -3.88 4.48 -19.24
CA THR A 62 -4.04 3.63 -20.42
C THR A 62 -5.49 3.66 -20.84
N CYS A 63 -5.81 4.58 -21.75
CA CYS A 63 -7.02 4.48 -22.53
C CYS A 63 -6.84 3.30 -23.51
N THR A 64 -7.74 2.33 -23.50
CA THR A 64 -7.80 1.33 -24.57
C THR A 64 -8.43 1.97 -25.80
N GLY A 65 -7.72 2.00 -26.94
CA GLY A 65 -8.23 2.53 -28.21
C GLY A 65 -7.14 3.17 -29.08
N THR A 66 -7.18 2.96 -30.39
CA THR A 66 -6.25 3.59 -31.35
C THR A 66 -6.57 5.07 -31.52
N GLY A 67 -5.61 5.95 -31.28
CA GLY A 67 -5.70 7.39 -31.61
C GLY A 67 -6.19 8.33 -30.50
N VAL A 68 -6.35 7.86 -29.26
CA VAL A 68 -6.76 8.71 -28.13
C VAL A 68 -5.52 9.26 -27.41
N THR A 69 -5.27 10.56 -27.52
CA THR A 69 -4.38 11.25 -26.58
C THR A 69 -5.13 11.38 -25.26
N CYS A 70 -4.69 10.68 -24.22
CA CYS A 70 -5.29 10.72 -22.89
C CYS A 70 -5.01 12.09 -22.24
N ARG A 71 -5.74 13.12 -22.68
CA ARG A 71 -5.74 14.47 -22.10
C ARG A 71 -6.98 14.71 -21.24
N SER A 72 -7.95 13.80 -21.29
CA SER A 72 -9.21 13.85 -20.54
C SER A 72 -9.18 12.84 -19.40
N GLY A 73 -9.10 13.35 -18.17
CA GLY A 73 -8.97 12.57 -16.95
C GLY A 73 -9.94 11.40 -16.87
N HIS A 74 -9.42 10.25 -16.41
CA HIS A 74 -10.27 9.21 -15.85
C HIS A 74 -11.15 9.86 -14.76
N PRO A 75 -12.45 9.48 -14.66
CA PRO A 75 -13.29 9.91 -13.56
C PRO A 75 -12.60 9.56 -12.24
N ALA A 76 -12.83 10.40 -11.23
CA ALA A 76 -12.36 10.13 -9.87
C ALA A 76 -12.77 8.70 -9.47
N VAL A 77 -11.85 7.96 -8.86
CA VAL A 77 -12.18 6.66 -8.27
C VAL A 77 -13.39 6.86 -7.34
N PRO A 78 -14.48 6.10 -7.52
CA PRO A 78 -15.65 6.25 -6.69
C PRO A 78 -15.28 6.13 -5.21
N THR A 79 -15.93 6.93 -4.38
CA THR A 79 -15.79 6.85 -2.94
C THR A 79 -17.07 6.26 -2.35
N GLY A 80 -16.92 5.32 -1.44
CA GLY A 80 -18.03 4.74 -0.69
C GLY A 80 -18.57 5.71 0.36
N PRO A 81 -19.63 5.32 1.09
CA PRO A 81 -20.27 6.16 2.11
C PRO A 81 -19.34 6.62 3.24
N ASP A 82 -18.28 5.86 3.52
CA ASP A 82 -17.25 6.16 4.52
C ASP A 82 -16.09 7.00 3.96
N GLY A 83 -16.19 7.44 2.70
CA GLY A 83 -15.16 8.19 2.00
C GLY A 83 -13.98 7.35 1.50
N THR A 84 -14.00 6.03 1.68
CA THR A 84 -12.96 5.14 1.17
C THR A 84 -13.09 4.95 -0.34
N ALA A 85 -11.97 4.78 -1.03
CA ALA A 85 -11.99 4.46 -2.46
C ALA A 85 -12.58 3.05 -2.68
N VAL A 86 -13.48 2.90 -3.66
CA VAL A 86 -14.18 1.65 -3.94
C VAL A 86 -14.22 1.31 -5.42
N ALA A 87 -14.22 0.01 -5.71
CA ALA A 87 -14.63 -0.51 -7.01
C ALA A 87 -16.15 -0.67 -7.03
N ASP A 88 -16.80 -0.08 -8.02
CA ASP A 88 -18.26 -0.09 -8.16
C ASP A 88 -18.69 -0.26 -9.63
N SER A 89 -18.33 -1.41 -10.18
CA SER A 89 -18.50 -1.76 -11.58
C SER A 89 -19.27 -3.08 -11.70
N TYR A 90 -20.51 -3.05 -12.16
CA TYR A 90 -21.36 -4.24 -12.28
C TYR A 90 -22.54 -4.04 -13.23
N ARG A 91 -23.16 -5.14 -13.67
CA ARG A 91 -24.44 -5.11 -14.38
C ARG A 91 -25.59 -5.19 -13.37
N TYR A 92 -26.54 -4.28 -13.46
CA TYR A 92 -27.71 -4.22 -12.58
C TYR A 92 -29.01 -4.30 -13.37
N LEU A 93 -29.94 -5.18 -12.96
CA LEU A 93 -31.31 -5.25 -13.44
C LEU A 93 -32.23 -4.94 -12.26
N SER A 94 -32.86 -3.77 -12.26
CA SER A 94 -33.54 -3.23 -11.09
C SER A 94 -34.88 -2.58 -11.38
N ARG A 95 -35.67 -2.45 -10.32
CA ARG A 95 -36.92 -1.68 -10.27
C ARG A 95 -37.00 -0.89 -8.95
N SER A 96 -37.94 0.03 -8.87
CA SER A 96 -38.18 0.80 -7.65
C SER A 96 -38.92 -0.04 -6.60
N LEU A 97 -38.59 0.21 -5.34
CA LEU A 97 -39.32 -0.25 -4.16
C LEU A 97 -39.50 0.95 -3.22
N THR A 98 -40.75 1.29 -2.92
CA THR A 98 -41.11 2.36 -1.98
C THR A 98 -41.53 1.76 -0.64
N GLY A 99 -40.95 2.27 0.44
CA GLY A 99 -41.15 1.72 1.78
C GLY A 99 -40.49 0.35 1.96
N ASP A 100 -41.07 -0.45 2.86
CA ASP A 100 -40.58 -1.76 3.24
C ASP A 100 -40.99 -2.84 2.25
N GLY A 101 -40.21 -3.92 2.22
CA GLY A 101 -40.45 -5.00 1.29
C GLY A 101 -39.31 -5.99 1.21
N THR A 102 -39.48 -7.02 0.38
CA THR A 102 -38.46 -8.03 0.16
C THR A 102 -38.22 -8.27 -1.32
N VAL A 103 -36.97 -8.56 -1.68
CA VAL A 103 -36.59 -9.10 -2.99
C VAL A 103 -36.02 -10.49 -2.78
N THR A 104 -36.55 -11.48 -3.50
CA THR A 104 -36.13 -12.88 -3.43
C THR A 104 -35.79 -13.39 -4.83
N ALA A 105 -34.73 -14.19 -4.95
CA ALA A 105 -34.35 -14.84 -6.19
C ALA A 105 -33.67 -16.19 -5.93
N GLN A 106 -33.83 -17.11 -6.87
CA GLN A 106 -33.02 -18.32 -6.96
C GLN A 106 -31.89 -18.10 -7.98
N ILE A 107 -30.65 -18.20 -7.53
CA ILE A 107 -29.46 -18.22 -8.39
C ILE A 107 -29.31 -19.66 -8.90
N ALA A 108 -29.71 -19.88 -10.15
CA ALA A 108 -29.70 -21.20 -10.79
C ALA A 108 -28.29 -21.62 -11.21
N SER A 109 -27.47 -20.68 -11.68
CA SER A 109 -26.06 -20.92 -11.99
C SER A 109 -25.25 -19.63 -11.99
N LEU A 110 -23.95 -19.76 -11.74
CA LEU A 110 -22.94 -18.73 -11.89
C LEU A 110 -21.75 -19.31 -12.66
N THR A 111 -21.53 -18.82 -13.87
CA THR A 111 -20.42 -19.25 -14.75
C THR A 111 -19.63 -18.05 -15.21
N GLY A 112 -18.45 -18.25 -15.83
CA GLY A 112 -17.59 -17.14 -16.22
C GLY A 112 -16.67 -17.45 -17.39
N ARG A 113 -16.09 -16.38 -17.93
CA ARG A 113 -15.06 -16.39 -18.96
C ARG A 113 -13.89 -15.50 -18.52
N ILE A 114 -12.67 -15.94 -18.79
CA ILE A 114 -11.43 -15.21 -18.50
C ILE A 114 -10.77 -14.87 -19.84
N SER A 115 -10.37 -13.61 -20.01
CA SER A 115 -9.57 -13.16 -21.15
C SER A 115 -8.25 -13.92 -21.23
N THR A 116 -7.87 -14.37 -22.41
CA THR A 116 -6.51 -14.90 -22.65
C THR A 116 -5.48 -13.77 -22.76
N ASN A 117 -5.94 -12.57 -23.13
CA ASN A 117 -5.11 -11.38 -23.17
C ASN A 117 -4.99 -10.75 -21.77
N PRO A 118 -3.82 -10.18 -21.45
CA PRO A 118 -3.65 -9.42 -20.22
C PRO A 118 -4.46 -8.13 -20.29
N VAL A 119 -4.71 -7.57 -19.12
CA VAL A 119 -5.44 -6.33 -18.89
C VAL A 119 -4.98 -5.10 -19.68
N ASN A 120 -3.70 -5.02 -20.05
CA ASN A 120 -3.12 -3.90 -20.82
C ASN A 120 -3.35 -4.02 -22.34
N VAL A 121 -4.06 -5.06 -22.78
CA VAL A 121 -4.47 -5.26 -24.17
C VAL A 121 -5.98 -5.08 -24.25
N ALA A 122 -6.45 -4.46 -25.33
CA ALA A 122 -7.87 -4.24 -25.54
C ALA A 122 -8.67 -5.55 -25.35
N PRO A 123 -9.65 -5.58 -24.43
CA PRO A 123 -10.39 -6.79 -24.11
C PRO A 123 -11.24 -7.24 -25.29
N SER A 124 -11.31 -8.55 -25.51
CA SER A 124 -12.19 -9.14 -26.52
C SER A 124 -12.84 -10.41 -25.99
N VAL A 125 -14.17 -10.51 -26.14
CA VAL A 125 -14.94 -11.68 -25.74
C VAL A 125 -14.57 -12.91 -26.57
N SER A 126 -14.08 -12.75 -27.82
CA SER A 126 -13.63 -13.86 -28.64
C SER A 126 -12.31 -14.48 -28.15
N ALA A 127 -11.46 -13.68 -27.48
CA ALA A 127 -10.19 -14.11 -26.91
C ALA A 127 -10.36 -14.52 -25.44
N THR A 128 -11.24 -15.49 -25.18
CA THR A 128 -11.58 -15.91 -23.81
C THR A 128 -11.67 -17.42 -23.68
N ARG A 129 -11.34 -17.92 -22.48
CA ARG A 129 -11.50 -19.32 -22.08
C ARG A 129 -12.54 -19.45 -20.96
N PRO A 130 -13.21 -20.61 -20.80
CA PRO A 130 -14.05 -20.87 -19.64
C PRO A 130 -13.26 -20.72 -18.34
N GLY A 131 -13.83 -20.02 -17.35
CA GLY A 131 -13.19 -19.81 -16.06
C GLY A 131 -13.95 -18.78 -15.22
N LEU A 132 -14.08 -19.05 -13.93
CA LEU A 132 -14.80 -18.18 -12.99
C LEU A 132 -13.80 -17.58 -11.99
N ALA A 133 -13.77 -16.24 -11.91
CA ALA A 133 -12.98 -15.53 -10.91
C ALA A 133 -13.43 -15.91 -9.50
N GLY A 134 -12.50 -15.96 -8.54
CA GLY A 134 -12.80 -16.35 -7.15
C GLY A 134 -13.92 -15.51 -6.55
N TRP A 135 -13.78 -14.19 -6.70
CA TRP A 135 -14.76 -13.17 -6.30
C TRP A 135 -15.74 -12.74 -7.41
N ALA A 136 -15.99 -13.56 -8.43
CA ALA A 136 -17.15 -13.32 -9.30
C ALA A 136 -18.44 -13.37 -8.46
N LYS A 137 -19.38 -12.44 -8.66
CA LYS A 137 -20.56 -12.24 -7.81
C LYS A 137 -21.83 -12.23 -8.65
N ALA A 138 -22.84 -12.97 -8.20
CA ALA A 138 -24.20 -12.89 -8.74
C ALA A 138 -25.22 -12.97 -7.60
N GLY A 139 -26.17 -12.05 -7.55
CA GLY A 139 -27.09 -11.98 -6.42
C GLY A 139 -28.15 -10.90 -6.56
N ILE A 140 -28.66 -10.50 -5.40
CA ILE A 140 -29.63 -9.41 -5.25
C ILE A 140 -28.99 -8.26 -4.49
N LEU A 141 -29.34 -7.04 -4.91
CA LEU A 141 -28.79 -5.80 -4.38
C LEU A 141 -29.88 -4.76 -4.20
N LEU A 142 -29.79 -4.04 -3.09
CA LEU A 142 -30.57 -2.85 -2.76
C LEU A 142 -29.64 -1.64 -2.66
N THR A 143 -30.01 -0.53 -3.30
CA THR A 143 -29.26 0.73 -3.24
C THR A 143 -30.20 1.93 -3.42
N PRO A 144 -29.95 3.09 -2.76
CA PRO A 144 -30.76 4.28 -2.96
C PRO A 144 -30.59 4.90 -4.35
N THR A 145 -29.41 4.76 -4.97
CA THR A 145 -29.12 5.36 -6.28
C THR A 145 -28.22 4.45 -7.13
N THR A 146 -28.23 4.64 -8.45
CA THR A 146 -27.31 3.95 -9.38
C THR A 146 -26.04 4.75 -9.64
N ARG A 147 -25.69 5.68 -8.75
CA ARG A 147 -24.43 6.44 -8.88
C ARG A 147 -23.29 5.59 -8.33
N PRO A 148 -22.13 5.53 -9.01
CA PRO A 148 -20.96 4.83 -8.48
C PRO A 148 -20.60 5.30 -7.07
N GLY A 149 -20.34 4.37 -6.15
CA GLY A 149 -20.01 4.63 -4.74
C GLY A 149 -21.23 4.82 -3.81
N SER A 150 -22.45 4.68 -4.34
CA SER A 150 -23.68 4.73 -3.54
C SER A 150 -23.71 3.62 -2.49
N SER A 151 -24.24 3.91 -1.30
CA SER A 151 -24.49 2.88 -0.27
C SER A 151 -25.29 1.72 -0.83
N TYR A 152 -25.04 0.50 -0.36
CA TYR A 152 -25.79 -0.67 -0.79
C TYR A 152 -25.76 -1.79 0.24
N ALA A 153 -26.72 -2.70 0.12
CA ALA A 153 -26.66 -4.03 0.75
C ALA A 153 -26.97 -5.10 -0.29
N ALA A 154 -26.23 -6.20 -0.25
CA ALA A 154 -26.35 -7.31 -1.19
C ALA A 154 -26.21 -8.65 -0.50
N VAL A 155 -26.97 -9.65 -0.98
CA VAL A 155 -26.67 -11.06 -0.71
C VAL A 155 -26.48 -11.78 -2.04
N MET A 156 -25.40 -12.55 -2.14
CA MET A 156 -24.90 -13.03 -3.40
C MET A 156 -24.21 -14.39 -3.29
N ALA A 157 -24.24 -15.16 -4.38
CA ALA A 157 -23.31 -16.25 -4.59
C ALA A 157 -22.00 -15.70 -5.15
N THR A 158 -20.89 -16.28 -4.70
CA THR A 158 -19.55 -16.00 -5.22
C THR A 158 -18.97 -17.20 -5.96
N GLY A 159 -17.94 -16.96 -6.78
CA GLY A 159 -17.29 -18.01 -7.57
C GLY A 159 -16.59 -19.07 -6.73
N ARG A 160 -15.93 -18.67 -5.63
CA ARG A 160 -15.19 -19.59 -4.73
C ARG A 160 -15.43 -19.37 -3.24
N HIS A 161 -16.14 -18.32 -2.82
CA HIS A 161 -16.25 -17.90 -1.43
C HIS A 161 -17.65 -18.10 -0.82
N GLY A 162 -18.45 -19.03 -1.36
CA GLY A 162 -19.78 -19.37 -0.85
C GLY A 162 -20.82 -18.27 -1.09
N THR A 163 -21.86 -18.25 -0.26
CA THR A 163 -22.81 -17.14 -0.19
C THR A 163 -22.28 -16.05 0.73
N ARG A 164 -22.47 -14.79 0.35
CA ARG A 164 -21.98 -13.61 1.08
C ARG A 164 -23.07 -12.58 1.26
N PHE A 165 -23.09 -11.94 2.43
CA PHE A 165 -23.83 -10.70 2.66
C PHE A 165 -22.83 -9.56 2.79
N GLN A 166 -22.86 -8.63 1.84
CA GLN A 166 -21.93 -7.51 1.75
C GLN A 166 -22.70 -6.19 1.74
N TYR A 167 -22.18 -5.17 2.42
CA TYR A 167 -22.75 -3.82 2.40
C TYR A 167 -21.65 -2.76 2.50
N ASP A 168 -21.92 -1.60 1.91
CA ASP A 168 -21.02 -0.44 1.86
C ASP A 168 -19.56 -0.80 1.54
N TYR A 169 -19.39 -1.76 0.61
CA TYR A 169 -18.13 -2.23 0.03
C TYR A 169 -17.18 -2.97 0.99
N THR A 170 -16.99 -2.46 2.21
CA THR A 170 -15.98 -2.90 3.18
C THR A 170 -16.49 -3.94 4.17
N HIS A 171 -17.81 -4.08 4.33
CA HIS A 171 -18.41 -5.02 5.28
C HIS A 171 -18.88 -6.28 4.59
N ASP A 172 -18.50 -7.45 5.11
CA ASP A 172 -18.88 -8.75 4.58
C ASP A 172 -19.14 -9.76 5.71
N ARG A 173 -20.12 -10.63 5.51
CA ARG A 173 -20.38 -11.79 6.36
C ARG A 173 -20.58 -13.05 5.51
N PRO A 174 -19.88 -14.16 5.83
CA PRO A 174 -20.12 -15.44 5.17
C PRO A 174 -21.48 -16.02 5.55
N GLY A 175 -22.18 -16.54 4.55
CA GLY A 175 -23.25 -17.52 4.75
C GLY A 175 -22.70 -18.91 5.02
N THR A 176 -23.58 -19.92 5.06
CA THR A 176 -23.20 -21.33 5.17
C THR A 176 -23.38 -22.12 3.89
N SER A 177 -24.11 -21.60 2.91
CA SER A 177 -24.22 -22.29 1.64
C SER A 177 -22.84 -22.39 0.96
N THR A 178 -22.49 -23.59 0.53
CA THR A 178 -21.26 -23.89 -0.22
C THR A 178 -21.37 -23.37 -1.66
N ASN A 179 -20.38 -23.66 -2.51
CA ASN A 179 -20.39 -23.20 -3.89
C ASN A 179 -21.42 -23.91 -4.81
N ALA A 180 -22.25 -24.82 -4.29
CA ALA A 180 -23.26 -25.57 -5.05
C ALA A 180 -24.38 -24.67 -5.61
N SER A 181 -24.96 -25.02 -6.76
CA SER A 181 -26.15 -24.35 -7.31
C SER A 181 -27.28 -25.38 -7.46
N PRO A 182 -28.56 -24.99 -7.34
CA PRO A 182 -29.08 -23.63 -7.14
C PRO A 182 -28.94 -23.13 -5.68
N ARG A 183 -29.07 -21.81 -5.47
CA ARG A 183 -29.15 -21.18 -4.14
C ARG A 183 -30.25 -20.14 -4.09
N TRP A 184 -30.94 -20.03 -2.97
CA TRP A 184 -31.94 -18.99 -2.76
C TRP A 184 -31.39 -17.88 -1.90
N VAL A 185 -31.69 -16.65 -2.30
CA VAL A 185 -31.27 -15.43 -1.60
C VAL A 185 -32.44 -14.47 -1.45
N ARG A 186 -32.50 -13.76 -0.31
CA ARG A 186 -33.52 -12.74 -0.02
C ARG A 186 -32.90 -11.55 0.69
N LEU A 187 -33.30 -10.34 0.30
CA LEU A 187 -33.09 -9.11 1.08
C LEU A 187 -34.46 -8.65 1.58
N ALA A 188 -34.54 -8.33 2.87
CA ALA A 188 -35.68 -7.67 3.47
C ALA A 188 -35.26 -6.27 3.94
N ARG A 189 -36.04 -5.27 3.57
CA ARG A 189 -35.92 -3.89 4.05
C ARG A 189 -36.98 -3.62 5.11
N ASP A 190 -36.55 -3.06 6.22
CA ASP A 190 -37.37 -2.50 7.30
C ASP A 190 -36.78 -1.13 7.68
N GLY A 191 -37.35 -0.06 7.12
CA GLY A 191 -36.81 1.29 7.18
C GLY A 191 -35.38 1.38 6.60
N ASP A 192 -34.44 1.73 7.47
CA ASP A 192 -33.00 1.83 7.17
C ASP A 192 -32.24 0.51 7.43
N THR A 193 -32.94 -0.53 7.87
CA THR A 193 -32.35 -1.82 8.23
C THR A 193 -32.58 -2.83 7.10
N ILE A 194 -31.49 -3.41 6.60
CA ILE A 194 -31.51 -4.43 5.55
C ILE A 194 -31.01 -5.75 6.13
N THR A 195 -31.83 -6.79 6.04
CA THR A 195 -31.45 -8.15 6.44
C THR A 195 -31.29 -9.03 5.22
N GLY A 196 -30.11 -9.66 5.08
CA GLY A 196 -29.83 -10.66 4.06
C GLY A 196 -30.07 -12.06 4.56
N TYR A 197 -30.75 -12.86 3.74
CA TYR A 197 -31.08 -14.26 4.02
C TYR A 197 -30.59 -15.17 2.90
N GLU A 198 -30.25 -16.40 3.27
CA GLU A 198 -29.99 -17.51 2.36
C GLU A 198 -30.95 -18.67 2.64
N SER A 199 -31.17 -19.49 1.62
CA SER A 199 -31.95 -20.72 1.72
C SER A 199 -31.47 -21.75 0.69
N VAL A 200 -31.59 -23.03 1.04
CA VAL A 200 -31.29 -24.15 0.15
C VAL A 200 -32.53 -24.62 -0.63
N ASP A 201 -33.72 -24.40 -0.08
CA ASP A 201 -34.99 -24.93 -0.58
C ASP A 201 -35.98 -23.83 -1.03
N GLY A 202 -35.72 -22.57 -0.70
CA GLY A 202 -36.59 -21.42 -0.97
C GLY A 202 -37.72 -21.22 0.04
N THR A 203 -37.82 -22.09 1.05
CA THR A 203 -38.90 -22.09 2.06
C THR A 203 -38.37 -21.87 3.47
N SER A 204 -37.24 -22.50 3.82
CA SER A 204 -36.54 -22.36 5.10
C SER A 204 -35.46 -21.30 4.96
N TRP A 205 -35.64 -20.16 5.61
CA TRP A 205 -34.76 -19.00 5.47
C TRP A 205 -33.88 -18.82 6.70
N ARG A 206 -32.59 -18.58 6.47
CA ARG A 206 -31.65 -18.22 7.53
C ARG A 206 -31.05 -16.86 7.27
N ALA A 207 -31.01 -16.02 8.31
CA ALA A 207 -30.30 -14.75 8.25
C ALA A 207 -28.78 -15.00 8.09
N VAL A 208 -28.17 -14.27 7.16
CA VAL A 208 -26.72 -14.21 6.95
C VAL A 208 -26.14 -13.00 7.68
N GLY A 209 -26.83 -11.86 7.62
CA GLY A 209 -26.41 -10.63 8.25
C GLY A 209 -27.46 -9.52 8.20
N VAL A 210 -27.22 -8.50 8.99
CA VAL A 210 -28.03 -7.28 9.07
C VAL A 210 -27.09 -6.10 8.82
N ALA A 211 -27.53 -5.16 7.99
CA ALA A 211 -26.88 -3.89 7.73
C ALA A 211 -27.83 -2.75 8.11
N HIS A 212 -27.29 -1.69 8.69
CA HIS A 212 -28.03 -0.45 8.90
C HIS A 212 -27.44 0.62 7.98
N LEU A 213 -28.24 1.08 7.02
CA LEU A 213 -27.83 2.06 6.01
C LEU A 213 -28.51 3.39 6.34
N PRO A 214 -27.84 4.31 7.07
CA PRO A 214 -28.50 5.48 7.62
C PRO A 214 -28.97 6.44 6.51
N GLY A 215 -30.21 6.90 6.60
CA GLY A 215 -30.75 7.90 5.69
C GLY A 215 -31.19 7.33 4.34
N LEU A 216 -31.67 6.08 4.29
CA LEU A 216 -32.23 5.55 3.06
C LEU A 216 -33.49 6.35 2.66
N PRO A 217 -33.61 6.79 1.40
CA PRO A 217 -34.81 7.45 0.92
C PRO A 217 -36.00 6.46 0.91
N ALA A 218 -37.23 6.98 0.96
CA ALA A 218 -38.44 6.15 0.93
C ALA A 218 -38.45 5.19 -0.28
N THR A 219 -38.06 5.68 -1.46
CA THR A 219 -37.92 4.87 -2.67
C THR A 219 -36.45 4.52 -2.92
N VAL A 220 -36.15 3.22 -2.99
CA VAL A 220 -34.84 2.67 -3.35
C VAL A 220 -34.95 1.84 -4.63
N ARG A 221 -33.81 1.38 -5.14
CA ARG A 221 -33.76 0.38 -6.21
C ARG A 221 -33.41 -0.98 -5.63
N VAL A 222 -34.14 -2.00 -6.08
CA VAL A 222 -33.89 -3.40 -5.75
C VAL A 222 -33.82 -4.22 -7.02
N GLY A 223 -32.99 -5.26 -7.02
CA GLY A 223 -32.90 -6.14 -8.18
C GLY A 223 -31.72 -7.08 -8.19
N LEU A 224 -31.47 -7.64 -9.38
CA LEU A 224 -30.43 -8.62 -9.65
C LEU A 224 -29.16 -7.92 -10.10
N PHE A 225 -27.99 -8.42 -9.69
CA PHE A 225 -26.72 -7.93 -10.19
C PHE A 225 -25.73 -9.05 -10.50
N VAL A 226 -24.79 -8.77 -11.41
CA VAL A 226 -23.67 -9.65 -11.74
C VAL A 226 -22.40 -8.82 -11.94
N THR A 227 -21.29 -9.28 -11.39
CA THR A 227 -19.96 -8.71 -11.62
C THR A 227 -18.86 -9.76 -11.55
N SER A 228 -17.68 -9.45 -12.08
CA SER A 228 -16.57 -10.40 -12.20
C SER A 228 -15.24 -9.66 -12.20
N PRO A 229 -14.49 -9.70 -11.07
CA PRO A 229 -13.22 -8.99 -10.95
C PRO A 229 -12.14 -9.61 -11.81
N VAL A 230 -11.06 -8.87 -12.00
CA VAL A 230 -9.84 -9.37 -12.66
C VAL A 230 -9.36 -10.63 -11.97
N SER A 231 -9.01 -11.64 -12.77
CA SER A 231 -8.30 -12.83 -12.28
C SER A 231 -6.80 -12.64 -12.47
N PHE A 232 -6.00 -13.06 -11.50
CA PHE A 232 -4.54 -12.94 -11.58
C PHE A 232 -3.87 -14.29 -11.77
N ASP A 233 -2.87 -14.32 -12.65
CA ASP A 233 -1.88 -15.40 -12.76
C ASP A 233 -0.50 -14.81 -12.43
N GLY A 234 -0.02 -15.09 -11.22
CA GLY A 234 1.12 -14.36 -10.65
C GLY A 234 0.83 -12.86 -10.53
N GLN A 235 1.59 -12.04 -11.25
CA GLN A 235 1.40 -10.58 -11.31
C GLN A 235 0.52 -10.12 -12.48
N THR A 236 0.18 -11.03 -13.40
CA THR A 236 -0.53 -10.69 -14.63
C THR A 236 -2.03 -10.76 -14.40
N GLY A 237 -2.72 -9.62 -14.57
CA GLY A 237 -4.18 -9.55 -14.51
C GLY A 237 -4.82 -9.91 -15.84
N HIS A 238 -5.97 -10.59 -15.78
CA HIS A 238 -6.82 -10.92 -16.91
C HIS A 238 -8.27 -10.45 -16.66
N PRO A 239 -8.84 -9.61 -17.54
CA PRO A 239 -10.25 -9.22 -17.43
C PRO A 239 -11.17 -10.44 -17.48
N THR A 240 -12.26 -10.41 -16.72
CA THR A 240 -13.22 -11.53 -16.66
C THR A 240 -14.66 -11.06 -16.84
N LEU A 241 -15.54 -11.99 -17.22
CA LEU A 241 -16.97 -11.75 -17.38
C LEU A 241 -17.73 -12.91 -16.72
N ALA A 242 -18.61 -12.61 -15.78
CA ALA A 242 -19.48 -13.60 -15.15
C ALA A 242 -20.86 -13.61 -15.83
N THR A 243 -21.53 -14.75 -15.76
CA THR A 243 -22.90 -14.96 -16.21
C THR A 243 -23.70 -15.61 -15.07
N GLY A 244 -24.68 -14.87 -14.54
CA GLY A 244 -25.62 -15.34 -13.54
C GLY A 244 -26.98 -15.67 -14.17
N SER A 245 -27.50 -16.86 -13.90
CA SER A 245 -28.86 -17.27 -14.26
C SER A 245 -29.75 -17.23 -13.02
N PHE A 246 -30.88 -16.53 -13.10
CA PHE A 246 -31.79 -16.30 -11.99
C PHE A 246 -33.18 -16.82 -12.34
N ARG A 247 -33.85 -17.46 -11.39
CA ARG A 247 -35.25 -17.92 -11.47
C ARG A 247 -36.03 -17.46 -10.25
N HIS A 248 -37.35 -17.60 -10.29
CA HIS A 248 -38.24 -17.30 -9.16
C HIS A 248 -38.01 -15.91 -8.55
N VAL A 249 -37.85 -14.90 -9.41
CA VAL A 249 -37.52 -13.54 -8.98
C VAL A 249 -38.80 -12.83 -8.56
N THR A 250 -38.92 -12.53 -7.27
CA THR A 250 -40.10 -11.91 -6.68
C THR A 250 -39.71 -10.67 -5.87
N VAL A 251 -40.56 -9.64 -5.96
CA VAL A 251 -40.45 -8.42 -5.14
C VAL A 251 -41.79 -8.22 -4.45
N THR A 252 -41.76 -8.00 -3.15
CA THR A 252 -42.93 -7.73 -2.30
C THR A 252 -42.80 -6.32 -1.72
N GLY A 253 -43.93 -5.65 -1.48
CA GLY A 253 -43.99 -4.23 -1.11
C GLY A 253 -44.48 -3.34 -2.26
N ALA A 254 -44.43 -2.02 -2.10
CA ALA A 254 -44.85 -1.07 -3.13
C ALA A 254 -43.78 -0.93 -4.22
N ALA A 255 -43.77 -1.90 -5.14
CA ALA A 255 -42.79 -1.98 -6.22
C ALA A 255 -43.37 -1.52 -7.57
N ASP A 256 -43.04 -0.30 -7.97
CA ASP A 256 -43.52 0.28 -9.22
C ASP A 256 -42.56 0.08 -10.40
N GLY A 257 -43.09 0.17 -11.62
CA GLY A 257 -42.33 0.15 -12.86
C GLY A 257 -41.79 -1.23 -13.29
N GLY A 258 -41.50 -1.37 -14.58
CA GLY A 258 -40.86 -2.57 -15.14
C GLY A 258 -39.37 -2.67 -14.80
N TRP A 259 -38.79 -3.85 -15.01
CA TRP A 259 -37.36 -4.08 -14.85
C TRP A 259 -36.55 -3.21 -15.83
N ARG A 260 -35.54 -2.51 -15.31
CA ARG A 260 -34.61 -1.69 -16.10
C ARG A 260 -33.19 -2.16 -15.88
N SER A 261 -32.45 -2.30 -16.98
CA SER A 261 -31.07 -2.76 -16.93
C SER A 261 -30.09 -1.65 -17.19
N ALA A 262 -29.05 -1.55 -16.37
CA ALA A 262 -27.99 -0.55 -16.46
C ALA A 262 -26.62 -1.17 -16.16
N GLY A 263 -25.57 -0.61 -16.76
CA GLY A 263 -24.20 -0.84 -16.33
C GLY A 263 -23.84 0.24 -15.32
N ILE A 264 -23.42 -0.16 -14.13
CA ILE A 264 -22.91 0.73 -13.09
C ILE A 264 -21.40 0.72 -13.20
N GLY A 265 -20.75 1.88 -13.30
CA GLY A 265 -19.30 2.00 -13.45
C GLY A 265 -18.70 1.11 -14.54
N THR A 266 -19.42 0.88 -15.65
CA THR A 266 -18.95 0.08 -16.80
C THR A 266 -19.10 0.85 -18.13
N GLY A 267 -17.98 1.07 -18.82
CA GLY A 267 -17.88 2.02 -19.91
C GLY A 267 -16.43 2.41 -20.27
N PRO A 268 -16.21 3.10 -21.40
CA PRO A 268 -14.85 3.37 -21.94
C PRO A 268 -14.01 4.32 -21.08
N ALA A 269 -14.64 5.09 -20.19
CA ALA A 269 -13.98 6.04 -19.31
C ALA A 269 -13.67 5.45 -17.92
N ASP A 270 -14.14 4.24 -17.60
CA ASP A 270 -14.05 3.74 -16.23
C ASP A 270 -12.63 3.35 -15.81
N PHE A 271 -12.40 3.48 -14.49
CA PHE A 271 -11.10 3.23 -13.88
C PHE A 271 -10.76 1.74 -13.80
N TYR A 272 -11.76 0.86 -13.70
CA TYR A 272 -11.56 -0.57 -13.51
C TYR A 272 -11.60 -1.33 -14.85
N PRO A 273 -10.66 -2.27 -15.08
CA PRO A 273 -10.64 -3.07 -16.30
C PRO A 273 -11.87 -3.97 -16.39
N VAL A 274 -12.54 -3.93 -17.53
CA VAL A 274 -13.71 -4.76 -17.80
C VAL A 274 -13.54 -5.53 -19.11
N LEU A 275 -14.04 -6.77 -19.15
CA LEU A 275 -14.07 -7.57 -20.38
C LEU A 275 -15.24 -7.16 -21.30
N GLY A 276 -16.18 -6.38 -20.78
CA GLY A 276 -17.34 -5.83 -21.47
C GLY A 276 -18.35 -5.26 -20.48
N THR A 277 -19.31 -4.46 -20.97
CA THR A 277 -20.34 -3.81 -20.13
C THR A 277 -21.46 -4.76 -19.67
N GLY A 278 -21.47 -5.98 -20.20
CA GLY A 278 -22.48 -6.99 -19.87
C GLY A 278 -23.87 -6.69 -20.44
N ALA A 279 -24.79 -7.61 -20.22
CA ALA A 279 -26.16 -7.51 -20.70
C ALA A 279 -27.12 -8.19 -19.72
N ALA A 280 -28.41 -7.85 -19.81
CA ALA A 280 -29.47 -8.58 -19.12
C ALA A 280 -30.54 -8.96 -20.15
N ARG A 281 -31.04 -10.18 -20.06
CA ARG A 281 -32.14 -10.67 -20.89
C ARG A 281 -33.08 -11.55 -20.07
N ALA A 282 -34.36 -11.54 -20.44
CA ALA A 282 -35.31 -12.53 -19.94
C ALA A 282 -34.96 -13.92 -20.47
N ALA A 283 -35.24 -14.95 -19.69
CA ALA A 283 -35.02 -16.35 -20.05
C ALA A 283 -36.04 -17.24 -19.32
N GLY A 284 -37.10 -17.65 -20.02
CA GLY A 284 -38.21 -18.40 -19.41
C GLY A 284 -38.90 -17.58 -18.32
N ASP A 285 -38.98 -18.15 -17.12
CA ASP A 285 -39.53 -17.53 -15.90
C ASP A 285 -38.53 -16.65 -15.14
N GLY A 286 -37.35 -16.42 -15.71
CA GLY A 286 -36.22 -15.79 -15.04
C GLY A 286 -35.41 -14.83 -15.90
N PHE A 287 -34.19 -14.56 -15.46
CA PHE A 287 -33.27 -13.62 -16.11
C PHE A 287 -31.87 -14.20 -16.21
N VAL A 288 -31.17 -13.85 -17.29
CA VAL A 288 -29.74 -14.11 -17.43
C VAL A 288 -29.02 -12.77 -17.54
N LEU A 289 -28.06 -12.55 -16.65
CA LEU A 289 -27.24 -11.35 -16.60
C LEU A 289 -25.78 -11.72 -16.85
N THR A 290 -25.08 -10.90 -17.60
CA THR A 290 -23.62 -10.91 -17.70
C THR A 290 -23.05 -9.61 -17.15
N GLY A 291 -21.90 -9.67 -16.50
CA GLY A 291 -21.26 -8.50 -15.90
C GLY A 291 -19.77 -8.68 -15.65
N SER A 292 -19.06 -7.57 -15.66
CA SER A 292 -17.62 -7.44 -15.43
C SER A 292 -17.38 -6.27 -14.47
N GLY A 293 -16.19 -6.20 -13.88
CA GLY A 293 -15.83 -5.21 -12.86
C GLY A 293 -15.84 -5.81 -11.46
N ASP A 294 -15.97 -4.98 -10.43
CA ASP A 294 -16.09 -5.46 -9.05
C ASP A 294 -16.98 -4.53 -8.22
N ILE A 295 -17.50 -5.06 -7.11
CA ILE A 295 -18.16 -4.30 -6.04
C ILE A 295 -17.46 -4.62 -4.71
N ALA A 296 -16.45 -3.83 -4.38
CA ALA A 296 -15.50 -4.11 -3.29
C ALA A 296 -14.69 -2.86 -2.91
N PRO A 297 -13.91 -2.88 -1.82
CA PRO A 297 -12.96 -1.81 -1.54
C PRO A 297 -11.95 -1.71 -2.68
N ALA A 298 -11.55 -0.50 -3.04
CA ALA A 298 -10.56 -0.31 -4.09
C ALA A 298 -9.22 -0.85 -3.61
N VAL A 299 -8.80 -1.96 -4.20
CA VAL A 299 -7.39 -2.36 -4.24
C VAL A 299 -6.85 -1.99 -5.62
N VAL A 300 -5.56 -1.74 -5.70
CA VAL A 300 -4.87 -1.36 -6.94
C VAL A 300 -5.01 -2.48 -7.98
N GLN A 301 -6.07 -2.55 -8.77
CA GLN A 301 -6.27 -3.65 -9.71
C GLN A 301 -5.45 -3.44 -10.99
N GLY A 302 -4.17 -3.81 -10.96
CA GLY A 302 -3.37 -4.40 -12.05
C GLY A 302 -3.24 -3.68 -13.41
N VAL A 303 -3.92 -2.54 -13.66
CA VAL A 303 -4.03 -1.93 -15.00
C VAL A 303 -3.85 -0.43 -14.96
N LEU A 304 -2.88 0.01 -14.19
CA LEU A 304 -2.12 1.26 -14.42
C LEU A 304 -2.48 2.40 -13.47
N GLY A 305 -1.96 2.21 -12.25
CA GLY A 305 -1.84 3.24 -11.24
C GLY A 305 -1.47 2.63 -9.90
N THR A 306 -0.27 2.06 -9.76
CA THR A 306 0.34 1.71 -8.46
C THR A 306 0.76 2.94 -7.66
N ASN A 307 0.23 4.10 -8.05
CA ASN A 307 0.72 5.37 -7.60
C ASN A 307 0.03 5.75 -6.31
N THR A 308 0.83 5.71 -5.26
CA THR A 308 0.51 6.33 -4.00
C THR A 308 1.38 7.57 -3.89
N VAL A 309 1.10 8.42 -2.91
CA VAL A 309 1.98 9.54 -2.56
C VAL A 309 3.44 9.13 -2.28
N ALA A 310 3.71 7.83 -2.08
CA ALA A 310 5.02 7.27 -1.76
C ALA A 310 5.63 6.37 -2.86
N SER A 311 4.91 6.08 -3.95
CA SER A 311 5.38 5.10 -4.96
C SER A 311 6.65 5.56 -5.68
N SER A 312 6.70 6.82 -6.12
CA SER A 312 7.84 7.42 -6.78
C SER A 312 9.00 7.72 -5.81
N LEU A 313 8.69 7.94 -4.53
CA LEU A 313 9.66 8.26 -3.48
C LEU A 313 10.63 7.09 -3.21
N LEU A 314 10.18 5.85 -3.36
CA LEU A 314 10.93 4.65 -3.00
C LEU A 314 12.31 4.58 -3.68
N LEU A 315 12.35 4.77 -5.01
CA LEU A 315 13.62 4.78 -5.74
C LEU A 315 14.49 5.98 -5.35
N GLY A 316 13.89 7.14 -5.17
CA GLY A 316 14.58 8.33 -4.67
C GLY A 316 15.24 8.09 -3.31
N LEU A 317 14.52 7.45 -2.38
CA LEU A 317 15.02 7.14 -1.05
C LEU A 317 16.17 6.13 -1.09
N LEU A 318 16.13 5.14 -1.98
CA LEU A 318 17.21 4.18 -2.18
C LEU A 318 18.48 4.85 -2.69
N VAL A 319 18.37 5.68 -3.73
CA VAL A 319 19.53 6.40 -4.30
C VAL A 319 20.11 7.37 -3.27
N GLY A 320 19.27 8.13 -2.57
CA GLY A 320 19.71 9.02 -1.49
C GLY A 320 20.37 8.25 -0.34
N SER A 321 19.87 7.07 0.00
CA SER A 321 20.45 6.20 1.03
C SER A 321 21.84 5.69 0.65
N ILE A 322 22.12 5.43 -0.64
CA ILE A 322 23.48 5.07 -1.10
C ILE A 322 24.47 6.21 -0.80
N VAL A 323 24.10 7.46 -1.13
CA VAL A 323 24.93 8.64 -0.82
C VAL A 323 25.14 8.77 0.68
N LEU A 324 24.10 8.56 1.48
CA LEU A 324 24.16 8.61 2.93
C LEU A 324 25.03 7.49 3.52
N ILE A 325 24.96 6.26 2.98
CA ILE A 325 25.83 5.12 3.35
C ILE A 325 27.30 5.50 3.14
N VAL A 326 27.63 6.14 2.01
CA VAL A 326 28.99 6.60 1.72
C VAL A 326 29.45 7.63 2.76
N LEU A 327 28.62 8.62 3.07
CA LEU A 327 28.94 9.64 4.07
C LEU A 327 29.11 9.05 5.48
N ALA A 328 28.19 8.17 5.89
CA ALA A 328 28.22 7.48 7.17
C ALA A 328 29.50 6.66 7.34
N ALA A 329 29.89 5.91 6.31
CA ALA A 329 31.13 5.14 6.32
C ALA A 329 32.36 6.04 6.42
N LEU A 330 32.41 7.13 5.65
CA LEU A 330 33.53 8.08 5.66
C LEU A 330 33.65 8.86 6.97
N PHE A 331 32.53 9.13 7.65
CA PHE A 331 32.50 9.87 8.91
C PHE A 331 33.42 9.25 9.98
N VAL A 332 33.49 7.91 10.03
CA VAL A 332 34.41 7.20 10.93
C VAL A 332 35.70 6.72 10.26
N THR A 333 35.63 6.17 9.04
CA THR A 333 36.82 5.56 8.41
C THR A 333 37.87 6.60 8.00
N SER A 334 37.48 7.86 7.79
CA SER A 334 38.43 8.93 7.49
C SER A 334 39.32 9.31 8.68
N GLU A 335 38.91 9.01 9.92
CA GLU A 335 39.72 9.19 11.12
C GLU A 335 40.76 8.08 11.27
N TYR A 336 40.36 6.84 10.98
CA TYR A 336 41.29 5.71 10.91
C TYR A 336 42.36 5.94 9.85
N ARG A 337 41.96 6.42 8.66
CA ARG A 337 42.91 6.69 7.57
C ARG A 337 43.95 7.77 7.90
N ARG A 338 43.56 8.77 8.70
CA ARG A 338 44.43 9.91 9.07
C ARG A 338 45.10 9.74 10.45
N GLY A 339 44.88 8.62 11.14
CA GLY A 339 45.39 8.39 12.50
C GLY A 339 44.75 9.26 13.60
N LEU A 340 43.75 10.09 13.26
CA LEU A 340 43.11 11.04 14.18
C LEU A 340 42.32 10.35 15.30
N ILE A 341 41.94 9.08 15.11
CA ILE A 341 41.14 8.37 16.11
C ILE A 341 41.91 8.15 17.42
N ARG A 342 43.25 8.02 17.36
CA ARG A 342 44.11 7.93 18.56
C ARG A 342 44.05 9.21 19.38
N THR A 343 44.08 10.36 18.73
CA THR A 343 43.96 11.67 19.41
C THR A 343 42.57 11.87 20.02
N THR A 344 41.53 11.35 19.37
CA THR A 344 40.14 11.44 19.88
C THR A 344 39.94 10.60 21.13
N PHE A 345 40.51 9.40 21.16
CA PHE A 345 40.48 8.53 22.36
C PHE A 345 41.44 8.98 23.46
N ALA A 346 42.54 9.67 23.14
CA ALA A 346 43.40 10.29 24.13
C ALA A 346 42.68 11.45 24.86
N ALA A 347 41.91 12.27 24.13
CA ALA A 347 41.13 13.37 24.70
C ALA A 347 39.88 12.90 25.46
N THR A 348 39.27 11.79 25.05
CA THR A 348 38.07 11.21 25.68
C THR A 348 38.27 9.71 25.90
N PRO A 349 38.72 9.27 27.10
CA PRO A 349 39.15 7.89 27.33
C PRO A 349 38.01 6.86 27.25
N GLN A 350 36.75 7.30 27.31
CA GLN A 350 35.59 6.42 27.19
C GLN A 350 35.18 6.21 25.72
N ARG A 351 35.84 5.26 25.05
CA ARG A 351 35.65 4.93 23.61
C ARG A 351 34.18 4.73 23.21
N GLY A 352 33.35 4.17 24.09
CA GLY A 352 31.92 3.97 23.86
C GLY A 352 31.10 5.27 23.83
N ARG A 353 31.49 6.32 24.57
CA ARG A 353 30.81 7.63 24.56
C ARG A 353 31.03 8.36 23.23
N VAL A 354 32.22 8.27 22.66
CA VAL A 354 32.55 8.85 21.34
C VAL A 354 31.70 8.19 20.25
N LEU A 355 31.60 6.85 20.26
CA LEU A 355 30.75 6.13 19.30
C LEU A 355 29.28 6.55 19.43
N ALA A 356 28.76 6.66 20.64
CA ALA A 356 27.39 7.11 20.88
C ALA A 356 27.16 8.56 20.42
N ALA A 357 28.13 9.47 20.66
CA ALA A 357 28.05 10.86 20.19
C ALA A 357 28.00 10.93 18.66
N LYS A 358 28.86 10.17 17.98
CA LYS A 358 28.85 10.03 16.51
C LYS A 358 27.52 9.47 16.00
N ALA A 359 26.99 8.44 16.66
CA ALA A 359 25.70 7.85 16.30
C ALA A 359 24.55 8.85 16.44
N VAL A 360 24.51 9.64 17.51
CA VAL A 360 23.47 10.67 17.72
C VAL A 360 23.58 11.78 16.68
N VAL A 361 24.78 12.30 16.40
CA VAL A 361 24.98 13.34 15.37
C VAL A 361 24.54 12.83 14.01
N LEU A 362 25.06 11.67 13.60
CA LEU A 362 24.79 11.12 12.29
C LEU A 362 23.33 10.67 12.13
N GLY A 363 22.74 10.09 13.17
CA GLY A 363 21.33 9.72 13.21
C GLY A 363 20.42 10.95 13.13
N GLY A 364 20.71 12.01 13.89
CA GLY A 364 19.96 13.26 13.83
C GLY A 364 20.03 13.94 12.45
N VAL A 365 21.23 14.02 11.87
CA VAL A 365 21.42 14.52 10.50
C VAL A 365 20.69 13.65 9.48
N GLY A 366 20.84 12.33 9.56
CA GLY A 366 20.18 11.38 8.69
C GLY A 366 18.66 11.50 8.76
N PHE A 367 18.11 11.71 9.96
CA PHE A 367 16.68 11.94 10.18
C PHE A 367 16.20 13.20 9.47
N VAL A 368 16.85 14.33 9.72
CA VAL A 368 16.48 15.62 9.11
C VAL A 368 16.55 15.53 7.59
N ILE A 369 17.59 14.91 7.05
CA ILE A 369 17.80 14.81 5.60
C ILE A 369 16.78 13.88 4.95
N GLY A 370 16.48 12.72 5.55
CA GLY A 370 15.44 11.82 5.05
C GLY A 370 14.05 12.43 5.11
N ALA A 371 13.72 13.11 6.20
CA ALA A 371 12.44 13.81 6.36
C ALA A 371 12.33 14.99 5.37
N LEU A 372 13.39 15.78 5.20
CA LEU A 372 13.42 16.88 4.23
C LEU A 372 13.26 16.37 2.80
N ALA A 373 13.99 15.30 2.43
CA ALA A 373 13.86 14.68 1.13
C ALA A 373 12.43 14.19 0.88
N ALA A 374 11.81 13.49 1.82
CA ALA A 374 10.43 13.02 1.70
C ALA A 374 9.41 14.19 1.61
N THR A 375 9.60 15.24 2.42
CA THR A 375 8.73 16.43 2.43
C THR A 375 8.69 17.13 1.08
N VAL A 376 9.81 17.15 0.35
CA VAL A 376 9.89 17.74 -1.00
C VAL A 376 9.46 16.74 -2.07
N ALA A 377 9.93 15.49 -1.98
CA ALA A 377 9.74 14.48 -3.01
C ALA A 377 8.29 14.01 -3.14
N VAL A 378 7.55 13.88 -2.03
CA VAL A 378 6.12 13.49 -2.05
C VAL A 378 5.26 14.45 -2.88
N PRO A 379 5.22 15.76 -2.60
CA PRO A 379 4.40 16.69 -3.39
C PRO A 379 4.92 16.83 -4.82
N VAL A 380 6.24 16.77 -5.04
CA VAL A 380 6.81 16.79 -6.41
C VAL A 380 6.30 15.59 -7.21
N GLY A 381 6.34 14.39 -6.63
CA GLY A 381 5.86 13.17 -7.27
C GLY A 381 4.36 13.26 -7.59
N ASP A 382 3.55 13.67 -6.61
CA ASP A 382 2.10 13.80 -6.75
C ASP A 382 1.69 14.83 -7.82
N LEU A 383 2.32 16.02 -7.82
CA LEU A 383 2.08 17.07 -8.81
C LEU A 383 2.38 16.60 -10.24
N ILE A 384 3.49 15.88 -10.43
CA ILE A 384 3.88 15.38 -11.76
C ILE A 384 2.93 14.28 -12.22
N LEU A 385 2.59 13.35 -11.32
CA LEU A 385 1.64 12.28 -11.63
C LEU A 385 0.26 12.86 -11.99
N ALA A 386 -0.22 13.84 -11.21
CA ALA A 386 -1.47 14.55 -11.49
C ALA A 386 -1.41 15.29 -12.84
N HIS A 387 -0.30 15.99 -13.14
CA HIS A 387 -0.10 16.64 -14.45
C HIS A 387 -0.08 15.62 -15.60
N ASN A 388 0.45 14.43 -15.37
CA ASN A 388 0.45 13.32 -16.33
C ASN A 388 -0.91 12.60 -16.44
N GLY A 389 -1.95 13.08 -15.74
CA GLY A 389 -3.28 12.47 -15.75
C GLY A 389 -3.37 11.14 -15.01
N VAL A 390 -2.41 10.85 -14.13
CA VAL A 390 -2.30 9.61 -13.38
C VAL A 390 -3.00 9.76 -12.04
N TYR A 391 -3.91 8.84 -11.74
CA TYR A 391 -4.55 8.79 -10.42
C TYR A 391 -3.53 8.40 -9.35
N VAL A 392 -3.50 9.18 -8.28
CA VAL A 392 -2.71 8.91 -7.07
C VAL A 392 -3.67 8.56 -5.94
N PHE A 393 -3.46 7.42 -5.31
CA PHE A 393 -4.29 7.00 -4.19
C PHE A 393 -4.17 8.01 -3.05
N PRO A 394 -5.29 8.61 -2.60
CA PRO A 394 -5.26 9.70 -1.64
C PRO A 394 -4.76 9.18 -0.29
N ALA A 395 -3.93 9.99 0.36
CA ALA A 395 -3.45 9.75 1.72
C ALA A 395 -3.81 10.95 2.59
N GLY A 396 -4.38 10.71 3.77
CA GLY A 396 -4.65 11.77 4.73
C GLY A 396 -3.35 12.42 5.22
N ALA A 397 -3.43 13.66 5.71
CA ALA A 397 -2.28 14.42 6.18
C ALA A 397 -1.48 13.68 7.27
N ALA A 398 -2.15 12.95 8.17
CA ALA A 398 -1.51 12.12 9.18
C ALA A 398 -0.69 10.98 8.58
N THR A 399 -1.18 10.34 7.52
CA THR A 399 -0.47 9.28 6.79
C THR A 399 0.78 9.85 6.11
N VAL A 400 0.64 11.00 5.45
CA VAL A 400 1.79 11.68 4.81
C VAL A 400 2.85 12.09 5.84
N ALA A 401 2.42 12.64 6.99
CA ALA A 401 3.34 12.95 8.08
C ALA A 401 4.04 11.69 8.63
N GLY A 402 3.30 10.58 8.76
CA GLY A 402 3.85 9.28 9.13
C GLY A 402 4.92 8.78 8.15
N ILE A 403 4.68 8.93 6.84
CA ILE A 403 5.65 8.60 5.78
C ILE A 403 6.92 9.46 5.93
N VAL A 404 6.78 10.79 6.08
CA VAL A 404 7.91 11.71 6.21
C VAL A 404 8.77 11.36 7.43
N VAL A 405 8.15 11.14 8.59
CA VAL A 405 8.84 10.71 9.81
C VAL A 405 9.48 9.34 9.63
N GLY A 406 8.78 8.40 9.00
CA GLY A 406 9.28 7.07 8.68
C GLY A 406 10.52 7.11 7.79
N CYS A 407 10.53 7.90 6.72
CA CYS A 407 11.69 8.10 5.85
C CYS A 407 12.89 8.66 6.60
N GLY A 408 12.68 9.64 7.48
CA GLY A 408 13.72 10.15 8.37
C GLY A 408 14.29 9.07 9.29
N LEU A 409 13.44 8.22 9.88
CA LEU A 409 13.90 7.13 10.74
C LEU A 409 14.66 6.06 9.96
N VAL A 410 14.23 5.71 8.75
CA VAL A 410 14.92 4.76 7.86
C VAL A 410 16.34 5.26 7.56
N THR A 411 16.49 6.51 7.12
CA THR A 411 17.81 7.08 6.80
C THR A 411 18.69 7.23 8.03
N ALA A 412 18.12 7.66 9.16
CA ALA A 412 18.85 7.78 10.44
C ALA A 412 19.42 6.44 10.91
N LEU A 413 18.57 5.42 11.00
CA LEU A 413 18.97 4.09 11.46
C LEU A 413 19.98 3.45 10.50
N THR A 414 19.77 3.59 9.18
CA THR A 414 20.72 3.10 8.17
C THR A 414 22.09 3.77 8.33
N ALA A 415 22.14 5.10 8.48
CA ALA A 415 23.39 5.81 8.68
C ALA A 415 24.13 5.37 9.95
N VAL A 416 23.40 5.16 11.05
CA VAL A 416 23.95 4.69 12.32
C VAL A 416 24.44 3.24 12.23
N ALA A 417 23.73 2.37 11.52
CA ALA A 417 24.16 1.00 11.31
C ALA A 417 25.45 0.93 10.48
N VAL A 418 25.54 1.75 9.43
CA VAL A 418 26.74 1.87 8.59
C VAL A 418 27.91 2.46 9.36
N LEU A 419 27.66 3.41 10.27
CA LEU A 419 28.68 3.88 11.22
C LEU A 419 29.23 2.70 12.03
N GLY A 420 28.36 1.84 12.56
CA GLY A 420 28.73 0.58 13.22
C GLY A 420 29.62 -0.29 12.34
N LEU A 421 29.19 -0.61 11.11
CA LEU A 421 29.99 -1.38 10.16
C LEU A 421 31.35 -0.73 9.85
N GLY A 422 31.38 0.59 9.69
CA GLY A 422 32.60 1.37 9.47
C GLY A 422 33.60 1.27 10.61
N THR A 423 33.12 1.28 11.86
CA THR A 423 33.97 1.10 13.04
C THR A 423 34.54 -0.32 13.14
N MET A 424 33.78 -1.33 12.71
CA MET A 424 34.20 -2.74 12.73
C MET A 424 35.25 -3.03 11.66
N LEU A 425 35.03 -2.52 10.44
CA LEU A 425 35.84 -2.82 9.26
C LEU A 425 37.05 -1.90 9.11
N ARG A 426 37.01 -0.68 9.67
CA ARG A 426 38.09 0.33 9.63
C ARG A 426 38.57 0.71 8.21
N ARG A 427 37.88 0.27 7.16
CA ARG A 427 38.18 0.55 5.74
C ARG A 427 36.92 1.08 5.05
N SER A 428 37.03 2.23 4.37
CA SER A 428 35.90 2.90 3.72
C SER A 428 35.23 2.02 2.67
N ALA A 429 36.01 1.43 1.75
CA ALA A 429 35.48 0.60 0.67
C ALA A 429 34.67 -0.61 1.21
N GLY A 430 35.20 -1.31 2.22
CA GLY A 430 34.50 -2.45 2.84
C GLY A 430 33.22 -2.03 3.57
N ALA A 431 33.25 -0.90 4.28
CA ALA A 431 32.09 -0.39 5.00
C ALA A 431 30.96 0.06 4.06
N VAL A 432 31.30 0.74 2.96
CA VAL A 432 30.34 1.13 1.93
C VAL A 432 29.73 -0.10 1.25
N ALA A 433 30.56 -1.05 0.82
CA ALA A 433 30.10 -2.27 0.16
C ALA A 433 29.17 -3.07 1.09
N ALA A 434 29.55 -3.27 2.36
CA ALA A 434 28.72 -3.94 3.34
C ALA A 434 27.40 -3.21 3.59
N GLY A 435 27.43 -1.87 3.67
CA GLY A 435 26.23 -1.05 3.81
C GLY A 435 25.27 -1.24 2.63
N ILE A 436 25.77 -1.17 1.39
CA ILE A 436 24.93 -1.36 0.19
C ILE A 436 24.35 -2.79 0.16
N VAL A 437 25.17 -3.81 0.43
CA VAL A 437 24.74 -5.23 0.42
C VAL A 437 23.68 -5.52 1.47
N VAL A 438 23.75 -4.89 2.65
CA VAL A 438 22.83 -5.16 3.75
C VAL A 438 21.55 -4.31 3.66
N PHE A 439 21.65 -3.05 3.26
CA PHE A 439 20.54 -2.09 3.36
C PHE A 439 19.86 -1.76 2.02
N VAL A 440 20.52 -1.98 0.88
CA VAL A 440 20.00 -1.61 -0.45
C VAL A 440 19.78 -2.83 -1.34
N LEU A 441 20.72 -3.76 -1.37
CA LEU A 441 20.66 -4.93 -2.26
C LEU A 441 19.42 -5.83 -2.02
N PRO A 442 18.93 -6.07 -0.78
CA PRO A 442 17.73 -6.89 -0.58
C PRO A 442 16.50 -6.32 -1.30
N TYR A 443 16.41 -5.00 -1.42
CA TYR A 443 15.35 -4.38 -2.21
C TYR A 443 15.46 -4.73 -3.70
N LEU A 444 16.65 -4.57 -4.29
CA LEU A 444 16.89 -4.80 -5.72
C LEU A 444 16.65 -6.26 -6.12
N ILE A 445 16.99 -7.19 -5.23
CA ILE A 445 16.71 -8.61 -5.43
C ILE A 445 15.21 -8.87 -5.23
N GLY A 446 14.64 -8.37 -4.12
CA GLY A 446 13.24 -8.61 -3.75
C GLY A 446 12.23 -8.12 -4.78
N SER A 447 12.50 -7.02 -5.48
CA SER A 447 11.64 -6.50 -6.55
C SER A 447 11.50 -7.43 -7.76
N ASN A 448 12.37 -8.43 -7.88
CA ASN A 448 12.36 -9.44 -8.96
C ASN A 448 11.93 -10.83 -8.46
N MET A 449 11.61 -10.96 -7.17
CA MET A 449 11.14 -12.21 -6.57
C MET A 449 9.61 -12.22 -6.46
N SER A 450 9.04 -13.39 -6.18
CA SER A 450 7.61 -13.50 -5.86
C SER A 450 7.37 -14.55 -4.78
N GLY A 451 6.21 -14.47 -4.12
CA GLY A 451 5.72 -15.49 -3.21
C GLY A 451 6.45 -15.52 -1.86
N GLY A 452 6.72 -16.73 -1.35
CA GLY A 452 7.25 -16.93 0.00
C GLY A 452 8.66 -16.34 0.19
N ALA A 453 9.51 -16.41 -0.84
CA ALA A 453 10.88 -15.89 -0.77
C ALA A 453 10.93 -14.36 -0.67
N GLU A 454 10.11 -13.67 -1.47
CA GLU A 454 9.91 -12.22 -1.38
C GLU A 454 9.45 -11.83 0.04
N THR A 455 8.42 -12.53 0.54
CA THR A 455 7.84 -12.28 1.87
C THR A 455 8.88 -12.45 2.98
N TRP A 456 9.71 -13.50 2.91
CA TRP A 456 10.78 -13.73 3.87
C TRP A 456 11.83 -12.62 3.83
N LEU A 457 12.27 -12.23 2.62
CA LEU A 457 13.29 -11.21 2.43
C LEU A 457 12.87 -9.86 3.03
N PHE A 458 11.65 -9.41 2.74
CA PHE A 458 11.10 -8.15 3.24
C PHE A 458 10.58 -8.22 4.70
N ARG A 459 10.66 -9.40 5.35
CA ARG A 459 10.41 -9.54 6.79
C ARG A 459 11.69 -9.63 7.61
N ALA A 460 12.71 -10.30 7.07
CA ALA A 460 13.92 -10.62 7.81
C ALA A 460 15.05 -9.60 7.61
N THR A 461 15.08 -8.89 6.47
CA THR A 461 16.16 -7.95 6.16
C THR A 461 15.81 -6.51 6.53
N PRO A 462 16.80 -5.60 6.61
CA PRO A 462 16.55 -4.18 6.82
C PRO A 462 15.62 -3.52 5.80
N ALA A 463 15.40 -4.12 4.62
CA ALA A 463 14.42 -3.66 3.65
C ALA A 463 12.98 -3.65 4.18
N ALA A 464 12.71 -4.40 5.26
CA ALA A 464 11.44 -4.35 5.99
C ALA A 464 11.04 -2.92 6.40
N ALA A 465 12.00 -2.04 6.66
CA ALA A 465 11.76 -0.68 7.09
C ALA A 465 11.13 0.21 6.01
N PHE A 466 11.18 -0.18 4.72
CA PHE A 466 10.45 0.53 3.66
C PHE A 466 8.93 0.37 3.76
N SER A 467 8.42 -0.48 4.67
CA SER A 467 6.99 -0.54 5.02
C SER A 467 6.40 0.78 5.54
N VAL A 468 7.24 1.75 5.91
CA VAL A 468 6.82 3.14 6.20
C VAL A 468 6.17 3.85 5.01
N LEU A 469 6.39 3.35 3.80
CA LEU A 469 5.81 3.87 2.56
C LEU A 469 4.45 3.22 2.23
N GLY A 470 4.01 2.25 3.03
CA GLY A 470 2.75 1.51 2.81
C GLY A 470 1.52 2.37 3.07
N VAL A 471 0.79 2.70 2.00
CA VAL A 471 -0.48 3.45 2.07
C VAL A 471 -1.69 2.53 1.85
N LEU A 472 -1.50 1.44 1.11
CA LEU A 472 -2.60 0.63 0.59
C LEU A 472 -3.10 -0.41 1.61
N PRO A 473 -4.40 -0.43 1.94
CA PRO A 473 -4.97 -1.46 2.79
C PRO A 473 -5.14 -2.77 2.01
N ARG A 474 -4.78 -3.89 2.62
CA ARG A 474 -5.07 -5.23 2.08
C ARG A 474 -6.52 -5.59 2.38
N SER A 475 -7.26 -6.07 1.38
CA SER A 475 -8.64 -6.53 1.54
C SER A 475 -8.74 -8.04 1.35
N SER A 476 -9.55 -8.72 2.16
CA SER A 476 -9.91 -10.13 1.93
C SER A 476 -10.99 -10.32 0.88
N LEU A 477 -11.65 -9.24 0.45
CA LEU A 477 -12.78 -9.25 -0.50
C LEU A 477 -12.33 -9.10 -1.95
N VAL A 478 -11.01 -8.99 -2.18
CA VAL A 478 -10.44 -8.85 -3.52
C VAL A 478 -9.25 -9.78 -3.68
N ASP A 479 -9.28 -10.57 -4.75
CA ASP A 479 -8.16 -11.36 -5.20
C ASP A 479 -7.18 -10.44 -5.93
N TYR A 480 -6.04 -10.17 -5.30
CA TYR A 480 -5.00 -9.32 -5.86
C TYR A 480 -3.60 -9.81 -5.44
N PRO A 481 -2.57 -9.72 -6.32
CA PRO A 481 -1.18 -9.95 -5.93
C PRO A 481 -0.70 -8.89 -4.94
N TYR A 482 -0.88 -9.16 -3.65
CA TYR A 482 -0.40 -8.33 -2.53
C TYR A 482 1.12 -8.47 -2.34
N THR A 483 1.89 -7.92 -3.28
CA THR A 483 3.36 -7.93 -3.30
C THR A 483 3.94 -6.54 -3.04
N PHE A 484 5.23 -6.52 -2.74
CA PHE A 484 5.98 -5.29 -2.50
C PHE A 484 5.93 -4.35 -3.70
N VAL A 485 6.11 -4.89 -4.91
CA VAL A 485 6.10 -4.12 -6.17
C VAL A 485 4.73 -3.46 -6.41
N ASN A 486 3.66 -4.04 -5.88
CA ASN A 486 2.31 -3.49 -5.95
C ASN A 486 1.96 -2.57 -4.75
N GLY A 487 2.96 -2.16 -3.96
CA GLY A 487 2.79 -1.24 -2.83
C GLY A 487 2.28 -1.88 -1.54
N TYR A 488 2.31 -3.23 -1.46
CA TYR A 488 1.91 -3.96 -0.26
C TYR A 488 3.12 -4.49 0.49
N TYR A 489 3.19 -4.16 1.78
CA TYR A 489 4.32 -4.54 2.63
C TYR A 489 3.92 -5.69 3.57
N PRO A 490 4.81 -6.66 3.80
CA PRO A 490 4.47 -7.86 4.57
C PRO A 490 4.46 -7.63 6.09
N LEU A 491 4.88 -6.45 6.55
CA LEU A 491 4.88 -5.98 7.93
C LEU A 491 4.23 -4.59 8.02
N PRO A 492 3.58 -4.25 9.14
CA PRO A 492 3.20 -2.88 9.45
C PRO A 492 4.43 -1.95 9.51
N ALA A 493 4.25 -0.68 9.15
CA ALA A 493 5.32 0.33 9.08
C ALA A 493 6.29 0.31 10.28
N TRP A 494 5.75 0.36 11.50
CA TRP A 494 6.55 0.39 12.72
C TRP A 494 7.24 -0.94 13.02
N ALA A 495 6.61 -2.07 12.68
CA ALA A 495 7.23 -3.38 12.85
C ALA A 495 8.43 -3.55 11.90
N GLY A 496 8.32 -3.06 10.66
CA GLY A 496 9.45 -3.03 9.73
C GLY A 496 10.60 -2.15 10.20
N LEU A 497 10.30 -0.98 10.79
CA LEU A 497 11.30 -0.12 11.42
C LEU A 497 12.01 -0.79 12.61
N LEU A 498 11.28 -1.58 13.42
CA LEU A 498 11.89 -2.34 14.51
C LEU A 498 12.91 -3.37 14.02
N VAL A 499 12.68 -3.99 12.86
CA VAL A 499 13.68 -4.88 12.23
C VAL A 499 14.96 -4.12 11.92
N LEU A 500 14.87 -2.97 11.25
CA LEU A 500 16.06 -2.13 10.97
C LEU A 500 16.73 -1.62 12.26
N ALA A 501 15.94 -1.26 13.28
CA ALA A 501 16.46 -0.84 14.58
C ALA A 501 17.24 -1.98 15.26
N ALA A 502 16.77 -3.23 15.17
CA ALA A 502 17.48 -4.40 15.69
C ALA A 502 18.82 -4.62 14.99
N TYR A 503 18.86 -4.51 13.65
CA TYR A 503 20.12 -4.55 12.89
C TYR A 503 21.08 -3.43 13.28
N THR A 504 20.55 -2.22 13.48
CA THR A 504 21.31 -1.05 13.91
C THR A 504 21.90 -1.27 15.30
N ALA A 505 21.11 -1.77 16.25
CA ALA A 505 21.54 -2.09 17.60
C ALA A 505 22.61 -3.20 17.61
N ALA A 506 22.44 -4.24 16.79
CA ALA A 506 23.44 -5.30 16.64
C ALA A 506 24.76 -4.77 16.08
N ALA A 507 24.72 -3.93 15.04
CA ALA A 507 25.93 -3.32 14.46
C ALA A 507 26.66 -2.42 15.47
N LEU A 508 25.93 -1.57 16.20
CA LEU A 508 26.50 -0.72 17.26
C LEU A 508 27.02 -1.53 18.45
N GLY A 509 26.34 -2.59 18.85
CA GLY A 509 26.76 -3.49 19.92
C GLY A 509 28.07 -4.19 19.57
N ALA A 510 28.15 -4.78 18.37
CA ALA A 510 29.36 -5.42 17.85
C ALA A 510 30.52 -4.42 17.71
N ALA A 511 30.25 -3.22 17.18
CA ALA A 511 31.19 -2.11 17.11
C ALA A 511 31.76 -1.74 18.49
N ARG A 512 30.89 -1.52 19.47
CA ARG A 512 31.28 -1.19 20.85
C ARG A 512 32.14 -2.30 21.45
N PHE A 513 31.74 -3.55 21.30
CA PHE A 513 32.49 -4.71 21.80
C PHE A 513 33.90 -4.80 21.19
N LEU A 514 34.02 -4.64 19.86
CA LEU A 514 35.31 -4.68 19.18
C LEU A 514 36.20 -3.49 19.53
N LEU A 515 35.65 -2.31 19.81
CA LEU A 515 36.41 -1.14 20.28
C LEU A 515 37.04 -1.33 21.66
N HIS A 516 36.45 -2.17 22.52
CA HIS A 516 37.01 -2.51 23.82
C HIS A 516 38.10 -3.58 23.71
N ARG A 517 37.99 -4.51 22.75
CA ARG A 517 38.93 -5.63 22.59
C ARG A 517 40.11 -5.35 21.67
N ARG A 518 39.96 -4.45 20.70
CA ARG A 518 41.01 -4.13 19.73
C ARG A 518 41.64 -2.80 20.09
N ASP A 519 42.97 -2.79 20.23
CA ASP A 519 43.70 -1.53 20.32
C ASP A 519 43.60 -0.73 19.01
N ALA A 520 43.75 0.60 19.17
CA ALA A 520 43.47 1.60 18.15
C ALA A 520 44.66 1.87 17.22
#